data_AF-A0ABD3ZGS8-F1
#
_entry.id   AF-A0ABD3ZGS8-F1
#
_cell.length_a   1.000
_cell.length_b   1.000
_cell.length_c   1.000
_cell.angle_alpha   90.00
_cell.angle_beta   90.00
_cell.angle_gamma   90.00
#
_symmetry.space_group_name_H-M   'P 1'
#
loop_
_entity.id
_entity.type
_entity.pdbx_description
1 polymer ?
#
loop_
_entity_poly.entity_id
_entity_poly.type
_entity_poly.pdbx_seq_one_letter_code
_entity_poly.pdbx_strand_id
1 'polypeptide(L)'
;MMKSIVAGVISVALLTGCGPKDLSPEQIKQVEALKVEMSKTDVEISSAIDLDEQYSGGLIKSLVRARLEVLKTNKALLEQRVNAIESGAKIKIDVSGFKPDMELASSLEKEINTLKGQILEAKSDAEKYAGGLVLSMKLAAIATQEQTLAVLEQRYLFAKYGLPEVGISPVVNRTPPTDEIKPTHQEEKKSILPALSGPFGLQEGLTKKNIEDMIGRSIEPVEGNINLYITSSLPKENSDFTSYGLLISPTAGLCQIRAIGKNIDTDSYGLKLQSTFDDLKKSLDSLYGNGEETDILLSGSIWKNPNDWMMGLIKQERFLSAKWNSDHDAMKKNSLSTIWLEARAQTESSGYILLQYVFNNDNTCQSEIDGERKNSL
;
A
#
# COMPACT_ATOMS: atom_id res chain seq x y z
N MET A 1 -27.46 78.31 25.59
CA MET A 1 -28.61 77.54 25.08
C MET A 1 -28.21 76.90 23.74
N MET A 2 -28.36 75.57 23.67
CA MET A 2 -28.58 74.71 22.48
C MET A 2 -27.73 74.95 21.20
N LYS A 3 -26.77 74.07 20.86
CA LYS A 3 -26.85 72.71 20.25
C LYS A 3 -26.63 72.77 18.73
N SER A 4 -25.53 72.14 18.29
CA SER A 4 -25.31 71.31 17.08
C SER A 4 -25.67 71.90 15.70
N ILE A 5 -24.91 71.73 14.62
CA ILE A 5 -24.56 70.46 13.97
C ILE A 5 -23.33 70.66 13.05
N VAL A 6 -22.41 69.72 13.14
CA VAL A 6 -21.27 69.49 12.22
C VAL A 6 -21.81 68.84 10.95
N ALA A 7 -21.54 69.40 9.78
CA ALA A 7 -21.77 68.74 8.49
C ALA A 7 -20.42 68.32 7.91
N GLY A 8 -20.06 67.06 8.11
CA GLY A 8 -18.91 66.41 7.51
C GLY A 8 -19.18 66.04 6.06
N VAL A 9 -18.25 66.42 5.17
CA VAL A 9 -18.15 65.92 3.81
C VAL A 9 -17.63 64.49 3.90
N ILE A 10 -18.51 63.50 3.77
CA ILE A 10 -18.13 62.09 3.67
C ILE A 10 -17.87 61.77 2.21
N SER A 11 -16.60 61.55 1.91
CA SER A 11 -16.09 60.94 0.70
C SER A 11 -16.77 59.59 0.45
N VAL A 12 -17.55 59.50 -0.63
CA VAL A 12 -17.98 58.20 -1.18
C VAL A 12 -16.80 57.66 -1.99
N ALA A 13 -15.88 56.98 -1.31
CA ALA A 13 -14.95 56.08 -1.96
C ALA A 13 -15.75 54.84 -2.40
N LEU A 14 -15.95 54.70 -3.71
CA LEU A 14 -16.40 53.47 -4.33
C LEU A 14 -15.42 52.35 -3.97
N LEU A 15 -15.81 51.51 -3.01
CA LEU A 15 -15.23 50.19 -2.86
C LEU A 15 -15.64 49.37 -4.08
N THR A 16 -14.89 49.48 -5.18
CA THR A 16 -14.83 48.43 -6.19
C THR A 16 -14.11 47.25 -5.54
N GLY A 17 -14.83 46.51 -4.71
CA GLY A 17 -14.45 45.13 -4.42
C GLY A 17 -14.44 44.39 -5.75
N CYS A 18 -13.28 43.87 -6.14
CA CYS A 18 -13.17 42.91 -7.23
C CYS A 18 -14.13 41.75 -6.92
N GLY A 19 -15.27 41.69 -7.60
CA GLY A 19 -16.12 40.50 -7.63
C GLY A 19 -15.37 39.32 -8.26
N PRO A 20 -15.81 38.08 -8.01
CA PRO A 20 -15.22 36.90 -8.64
C PRO A 20 -15.27 37.08 -10.15
N LYS A 21 -14.13 36.84 -10.79
CA LYS A 21 -13.98 36.91 -12.24
C LYS A 21 -14.89 35.86 -12.86
N ASP A 22 -15.79 36.26 -13.76
CA ASP A 22 -16.68 35.32 -14.45
C ASP A 22 -15.86 34.22 -15.16
N LEU A 23 -16.32 32.97 -15.03
CA LEU A 23 -15.70 31.79 -15.63
C LEU A 23 -15.62 31.94 -17.15
N SER A 24 -14.54 31.45 -17.77
CA SER A 24 -14.46 31.39 -19.23
C SER A 24 -15.49 30.41 -19.80
N PRO A 25 -15.94 30.58 -21.06
CA PRO A 25 -16.83 29.61 -21.72
C PRO A 25 -16.31 28.16 -21.68
N GLU A 26 -14.99 27.97 -21.77
CA GLU A 26 -14.32 26.67 -21.65
C GLU A 26 -14.40 26.11 -20.23
N GLN A 27 -14.23 26.96 -19.20
CA GLN A 27 -14.35 26.56 -17.80
C GLN A 27 -15.79 26.18 -17.45
N ILE A 28 -16.79 26.92 -17.96
CA ILE A 28 -18.21 26.60 -17.80
C ILE A 28 -18.51 25.21 -18.37
N LYS A 29 -18.05 24.95 -19.61
CA LYS A 29 -18.22 23.63 -20.25
C LYS A 29 -17.55 22.49 -19.47
N GLN A 30 -16.38 22.73 -18.87
CA GLN A 30 -15.70 21.74 -18.03
C GLN A 30 -16.47 21.47 -16.72
N VAL A 31 -16.98 22.51 -16.06
CA VAL A 31 -17.78 22.39 -14.84
C VAL A 31 -19.09 21.65 -15.12
N GLU A 32 -19.77 21.93 -16.22
CA GLU A 32 -20.97 21.20 -16.62
C GLU A 32 -20.69 19.71 -16.84
N ALA A 33 -19.59 19.37 -17.53
CA ALA A 33 -19.19 17.99 -17.74
C ALA A 33 -18.86 17.26 -16.42
N LEU A 34 -18.18 17.93 -15.47
CA LEU A 34 -17.88 17.39 -14.15
C LEU A 34 -19.15 17.16 -13.32
N LYS A 35 -20.12 18.08 -13.38
CA LYS A 35 -21.42 17.94 -12.68
C LYS A 35 -22.25 16.77 -13.22
N VAL A 36 -22.19 16.52 -14.53
CA VAL A 36 -22.82 15.33 -15.14
C VAL A 36 -22.16 14.06 -14.62
N GLU A 37 -20.83 14.03 -14.52
CA GLU A 37 -20.09 12.86 -14.03
C GLU A 37 -20.38 12.60 -12.54
N MET A 38 -20.44 13.64 -11.71
CA MET A 38 -20.85 13.54 -10.31
C MET A 38 -22.26 12.96 -10.16
N SER A 39 -23.21 13.39 -10.97
CA SER A 39 -24.59 12.87 -10.94
C SER A 39 -24.65 11.37 -11.25
N LYS A 40 -23.82 10.87 -12.18
CA LYS A 40 -23.70 9.43 -12.43
C LYS A 40 -23.08 8.70 -11.24
N THR A 41 -22.01 9.24 -10.66
CA THR A 41 -21.37 8.65 -9.47
C THR A 41 -22.35 8.60 -8.28
N ASP A 42 -23.23 9.59 -8.12
CA ASP A 42 -24.27 9.59 -7.09
C ASP A 42 -25.29 8.45 -7.25
N VAL A 43 -25.66 8.12 -8.49
CA VAL A 43 -26.52 6.96 -8.79
C VAL A 43 -25.82 5.66 -8.42
N GLU A 44 -24.52 5.53 -8.73
CA GLU A 44 -23.73 4.34 -8.40
C GLU A 44 -23.50 4.18 -6.89
N ILE A 45 -23.29 5.30 -6.17
CA ILE A 45 -23.22 5.32 -4.70
C ILE A 45 -24.53 4.83 -4.10
N SER A 46 -25.66 5.35 -4.58
CA SER A 46 -26.99 4.97 -4.07
C SER A 46 -27.24 3.47 -4.29
N SER A 47 -26.92 2.97 -5.48
CA SER A 47 -27.02 1.54 -5.78
C SER A 47 -26.09 0.69 -4.88
N ALA A 48 -24.86 1.14 -4.62
CA ALA A 48 -23.93 0.44 -3.75
C ALA A 48 -24.40 0.43 -2.27
N ILE A 49 -25.07 1.48 -1.80
CA ILE A 49 -25.69 1.52 -0.47
C ILE A 49 -26.82 0.49 -0.39
N ASP A 50 -27.73 0.47 -1.37
CA ASP A 50 -28.84 -0.50 -1.41
C ASP A 50 -28.32 -1.95 -1.41
N LEU A 51 -27.20 -2.19 -2.09
CA LEU A 51 -26.52 -3.49 -2.09
C LEU A 51 -25.85 -3.79 -0.73
N ASP A 52 -25.23 -2.83 -0.03
CA ASP A 52 -24.62 -3.05 1.29
C ASP A 52 -25.68 -3.46 2.34
N GLU A 53 -26.86 -2.84 2.27
CA GLU A 53 -27.98 -3.10 3.17
C GLU A 53 -28.61 -4.49 2.96
N GLN A 54 -28.56 -5.02 1.73
CA GLN A 54 -29.07 -6.35 1.40
C GLN A 54 -28.25 -7.50 2.02
N TYR A 55 -26.99 -7.25 2.38
CA TYR A 55 -26.12 -8.26 2.98
C TYR A 55 -25.90 -7.98 4.46
N SER A 56 -26.02 -8.99 5.33
CA SER A 56 -25.80 -8.87 6.77
C SER A 56 -24.32 -8.97 7.18
N GLY A 57 -23.43 -9.39 6.27
CA GLY A 57 -21.99 -9.52 6.48
C GLY A 57 -21.29 -10.31 5.37
N GLY A 58 -20.02 -10.68 5.59
CA GLY A 58 -19.25 -11.55 4.69
C GLY A 58 -18.59 -10.85 3.50
N LEU A 59 -17.95 -11.63 2.63
CA LEU A 59 -17.11 -11.14 1.54
C LEU A 59 -17.85 -10.18 0.59
N ILE A 60 -19.09 -10.50 0.21
CA ILE A 60 -19.88 -9.65 -0.70
C ILE A 60 -20.11 -8.27 -0.07
N LYS A 61 -20.45 -8.23 1.23
CA LYS A 61 -20.59 -6.96 1.96
C LYS A 61 -19.28 -6.19 2.02
N SER A 62 -18.17 -6.85 2.31
CA SER A 62 -16.84 -6.21 2.32
C SER A 62 -16.46 -5.62 0.96
N LEU A 63 -16.76 -6.32 -0.14
CA LEU A 63 -16.52 -5.83 -1.50
C LEU A 63 -17.44 -4.65 -1.86
N VAL A 64 -18.72 -4.71 -1.50
CA VAL A 64 -19.67 -3.61 -1.73
C VAL A 64 -19.25 -2.35 -0.94
N ARG A 65 -18.75 -2.51 0.29
CA ARG A 65 -18.20 -1.39 1.08
C ARG A 65 -16.94 -0.78 0.47
N ALA A 66 -16.02 -1.62 0.02
CA ALA A 66 -14.82 -1.14 -0.67
C ALA A 66 -15.19 -0.34 -1.93
N ARG A 67 -16.18 -0.83 -2.71
CA ARG A 67 -16.70 -0.13 -3.89
C ARG A 67 -17.32 1.22 -3.50
N LEU A 68 -18.12 1.23 -2.44
CA LEU A 68 -18.77 2.44 -1.94
C LEU A 68 -17.75 3.53 -1.54
N GLU A 69 -16.65 3.17 -0.87
CA GLU A 69 -15.62 4.14 -0.48
C GLU A 69 -14.82 4.68 -1.68
N VAL A 70 -14.57 3.87 -2.70
CA VAL A 70 -13.97 4.33 -3.97
C VAL A 70 -14.89 5.35 -4.64
N LEU A 71 -16.19 5.04 -4.74
CA LEU A 71 -17.17 5.94 -5.36
C LEU A 71 -17.31 7.28 -4.60
N LYS A 72 -17.32 7.24 -3.26
CA LYS A 72 -17.30 8.46 -2.42
C LYS A 72 -16.04 9.28 -2.63
N THR A 73 -14.88 8.63 -2.75
CA THR A 73 -13.61 9.30 -3.03
C THR A 73 -13.64 9.97 -4.42
N ASN A 74 -14.17 9.28 -5.43
CA ASN A 74 -14.33 9.84 -6.77
C ASN A 74 -15.22 11.09 -6.74
N LYS A 75 -16.36 11.04 -6.04
CA LYS A 75 -17.23 12.20 -5.85
C LYS A 75 -16.51 13.38 -5.21
N ALA A 76 -15.78 13.15 -4.11
CA ALA A 76 -15.06 14.21 -3.41
C ALA A 76 -13.99 14.89 -4.29
N LEU A 77 -13.30 14.12 -5.13
CA LEU A 77 -12.30 14.65 -6.06
C LEU A 77 -12.93 15.45 -7.21
N LEU A 78 -14.08 15.00 -7.73
CA LEU A 78 -14.85 15.76 -8.72
C LEU A 78 -15.37 17.08 -8.13
N GLU A 79 -15.90 17.06 -6.90
CA GLU A 79 -16.32 18.25 -6.15
C GLU A 79 -15.16 19.23 -5.93
N GLN A 80 -14.00 18.73 -5.50
CA GLN A 80 -12.80 19.53 -5.33
C GLN A 80 -12.38 20.20 -6.65
N ARG A 81 -12.50 19.49 -7.77
CA ARG A 81 -12.17 20.04 -9.09
C ARG A 81 -13.16 21.11 -9.54
N VAL A 82 -14.46 20.92 -9.30
CA VAL A 82 -15.50 21.93 -9.56
C VAL A 82 -15.22 23.19 -8.73
N ASN A 83 -15.00 23.04 -7.43
CA ASN A 83 -14.70 24.16 -6.52
C ASN A 83 -13.42 24.91 -6.93
N ALA A 84 -12.38 24.20 -7.36
CA ALA A 84 -11.15 24.82 -7.85
C ALA A 84 -11.39 25.69 -9.09
N ILE A 85 -12.21 25.24 -10.03
CA ILE A 85 -12.56 25.99 -11.24
C ILE A 85 -13.46 27.19 -10.88
N GLU A 86 -14.52 26.97 -10.10
CA GLU A 86 -15.52 27.99 -9.73
C GLU A 86 -14.95 29.11 -8.83
N SER A 87 -13.90 28.84 -8.04
CA SER A 87 -13.31 29.83 -7.11
C SER A 87 -12.62 31.03 -7.76
N GLY A 88 -12.30 30.97 -9.06
CA GLY A 88 -11.75 32.10 -9.83
C GLY A 88 -10.42 32.70 -9.31
N ALA A 89 -9.79 32.09 -8.30
CA ALA A 89 -8.58 32.60 -7.68
C ALA A 89 -7.37 32.48 -8.62
N LYS A 90 -6.48 33.47 -8.62
CA LYS A 90 -5.16 33.34 -9.26
C LYS A 90 -4.38 32.24 -8.54
N ILE A 91 -4.48 31.02 -9.04
CA ILE A 91 -3.65 29.91 -8.60
C ILE A 91 -2.23 30.27 -9.00
N LYS A 92 -1.39 30.69 -8.04
CA LYS A 92 0.04 30.39 -8.13
C LYS A 92 0.10 28.87 -8.06
N ILE A 93 0.14 28.23 -9.22
CA ILE A 93 0.28 26.79 -9.35
C ILE A 93 1.73 26.49 -8.96
N ASP A 94 1.96 26.34 -7.66
CA ASP A 94 3.05 25.52 -7.13
C ASP A 94 2.44 24.21 -6.62
N VAL A 95 1.76 23.55 -7.55
CA VAL A 95 1.21 22.21 -7.38
C VAL A 95 1.73 21.49 -8.60
N SER A 96 2.39 20.35 -8.43
CA SER A 96 2.59 19.38 -9.50
C SER A 96 1.23 18.96 -10.05
N GLY A 97 0.64 19.78 -10.93
CA GLY A 97 -0.61 19.50 -11.60
C GLY A 97 -0.33 18.47 -12.68
N PHE A 98 -0.76 17.23 -12.45
CA PHE A 98 -0.76 16.21 -13.49
C PHE A 98 -1.65 16.70 -14.65
N LYS A 99 -1.08 16.78 -15.85
CA LYS A 99 -1.85 17.16 -17.04
C LYS A 99 -2.81 16.02 -17.39
N PRO A 100 -4.04 16.32 -17.88
CA PRO A 100 -4.90 15.31 -18.46
C PRO A 100 -4.16 14.48 -19.51
N ASP A 101 -4.29 13.15 -19.41
CA ASP A 101 -3.78 12.16 -20.34
C ASP A 101 -4.97 11.54 -21.10
N MET A 102 -5.24 12.10 -22.27
CA MET A 102 -6.37 11.71 -23.10
C MET A 102 -6.16 10.35 -23.78
N GLU A 103 -4.91 9.94 -24.02
CA GLU A 103 -4.61 8.63 -24.60
C GLU A 103 -4.86 7.53 -23.57
N LEU A 104 -4.37 7.72 -22.34
CA LEU A 104 -4.64 6.81 -21.24
C LEU A 104 -6.14 6.75 -20.91
N ALA A 105 -6.83 7.90 -20.89
CA ALA A 105 -8.28 7.93 -20.68
C ALA A 105 -9.04 7.15 -21.77
N SER A 106 -8.64 7.26 -23.04
CA SER A 106 -9.27 6.50 -24.13
C SER A 106 -9.00 4.99 -24.03
N SER A 107 -7.82 4.59 -23.59
CA SER A 107 -7.51 3.17 -23.32
C SER A 107 -8.37 2.62 -22.18
N LEU A 108 -8.42 3.33 -21.06
CA LEU A 108 -9.18 2.94 -19.87
C LEU A 108 -10.68 2.89 -20.17
N GLU A 109 -11.22 3.80 -20.99
CA GLU A 109 -12.62 3.77 -21.41
C GLU A 109 -12.98 2.49 -22.18
N LYS A 110 -12.08 1.99 -23.04
CA LYS A 110 -12.28 0.72 -23.73
C LYS A 110 -12.29 -0.46 -22.75
N GLU A 111 -11.34 -0.48 -21.83
CA GLU A 111 -11.24 -1.53 -20.78
C GLU A 111 -12.48 -1.54 -19.88
N ILE A 112 -12.96 -0.37 -19.46
CA ILE A 112 -14.19 -0.17 -18.69
C ILE A 112 -15.40 -0.74 -19.44
N ASN A 113 -15.54 -0.41 -20.73
CA ASN A 113 -16.66 -0.89 -21.53
C ASN A 113 -16.64 -2.40 -21.73
N THR A 114 -15.46 -2.99 -21.93
CA THR A 114 -15.29 -4.44 -22.00
C THR A 114 -15.67 -5.11 -20.68
N LEU A 115 -15.19 -4.59 -19.54
CA LEU A 115 -15.48 -5.15 -18.22
C LEU A 115 -16.96 -5.00 -17.84
N LYS A 116 -17.61 -3.88 -18.19
CA LYS A 116 -19.07 -3.71 -18.05
C LYS A 116 -19.84 -4.78 -18.81
N GLY A 117 -19.42 -5.10 -20.03
CA GLY A 117 -19.99 -6.21 -20.81
C GLY A 117 -19.85 -7.57 -20.11
N GLN A 118 -18.67 -7.88 -19.58
CA GLN A 118 -18.40 -9.12 -18.85
C GLN A 118 -19.22 -9.23 -17.55
N ILE A 119 -19.39 -8.13 -16.82
CA ILE A 119 -20.22 -8.09 -15.60
C ILE A 119 -21.68 -8.37 -15.95
N LEU A 120 -22.20 -7.80 -17.05
CA LEU A 120 -23.58 -8.06 -17.50
C LEU A 120 -23.79 -9.52 -17.85
N GLU A 121 -22.85 -10.13 -18.56
CA GLU A 121 -22.89 -11.56 -18.89
C GLU A 121 -22.83 -12.43 -17.63
N ALA A 122 -21.91 -12.12 -16.70
CA ALA A 122 -21.76 -12.83 -15.44
C ALA A 122 -23.02 -12.74 -14.56
N LYS A 123 -23.68 -11.58 -14.52
CA LYS A 123 -24.98 -11.41 -13.84
C LYS A 123 -26.08 -12.25 -14.47
N SER A 124 -26.23 -12.21 -15.80
CA SER A 124 -27.22 -13.02 -16.51
C SER A 124 -26.98 -14.52 -16.33
N ASP A 125 -25.72 -14.95 -16.24
CA ASP A 125 -25.41 -16.34 -15.94
C ASP A 125 -25.72 -16.72 -14.49
N ALA A 126 -25.44 -15.83 -13.52
CA ALA A 126 -25.76 -16.05 -12.10
C ALA A 126 -27.27 -16.21 -11.85
N GLU A 127 -28.12 -15.48 -12.58
CA GLU A 127 -29.58 -15.56 -12.50
C GLU A 127 -30.13 -16.96 -12.83
N LYS A 128 -29.37 -17.81 -13.53
CA LYS A 128 -29.76 -19.19 -13.85
C LYS A 128 -29.69 -20.14 -12.64
N TYR A 129 -29.08 -19.70 -11.54
CA TYR A 129 -28.83 -20.53 -10.34
C TYR A 129 -29.64 -20.01 -9.15
N ALA A 130 -30.29 -20.92 -8.41
CA ALA A 130 -31.05 -20.59 -7.21
C ALA A 130 -30.31 -21.06 -5.95
N GLY A 131 -29.75 -20.11 -5.19
CA GLY A 131 -29.09 -20.35 -3.91
C GLY A 131 -27.81 -21.20 -3.97
N GLY A 132 -27.26 -21.51 -2.79
CA GLY A 132 -26.13 -22.43 -2.64
C GLY A 132 -24.74 -21.87 -2.98
N LEU A 133 -23.72 -22.73 -2.93
CA LEU A 133 -22.31 -22.36 -3.08
C LEU A 133 -21.99 -21.83 -4.49
N VAL A 134 -22.60 -22.40 -5.53
CA VAL A 134 -22.36 -21.98 -6.92
C VAL A 134 -22.83 -20.55 -7.15
N LEU A 135 -24.04 -20.21 -6.70
CA LEU A 135 -24.53 -18.83 -6.75
C LEU A 135 -23.65 -17.90 -5.90
N SER A 136 -23.24 -18.35 -4.71
CA SER A 136 -22.37 -17.57 -3.82
C SER A 136 -21.02 -17.24 -4.45
N MET A 137 -20.39 -18.20 -5.14
CA MET A 137 -19.14 -17.99 -5.86
C MET A 137 -19.31 -17.05 -7.06
N LYS A 138 -20.42 -17.16 -7.80
CA LYS A 138 -20.73 -16.26 -8.93
C LYS A 138 -20.97 -14.84 -8.45
N LEU A 139 -21.71 -14.64 -7.37
CA LEU A 139 -21.93 -13.34 -6.75
C LEU A 139 -20.61 -12.73 -6.24
N ALA A 140 -19.73 -13.55 -5.64
CA ALA A 140 -18.40 -13.09 -5.23
C ALA A 140 -17.53 -12.67 -6.43
N ALA A 141 -17.57 -13.42 -7.53
CA ALA A 141 -16.87 -13.07 -8.76
C ALA A 141 -17.40 -11.78 -9.39
N ILE A 142 -18.73 -11.62 -9.45
CA ILE A 142 -19.39 -10.38 -9.93
C ILE A 142 -18.98 -9.20 -9.06
N ALA A 143 -19.04 -9.32 -7.73
CA ALA A 143 -18.63 -8.27 -6.80
C ALA A 143 -17.15 -7.88 -6.98
N THR A 144 -16.27 -8.85 -7.27
CA THR A 144 -14.85 -8.58 -7.57
C THR A 144 -14.67 -7.84 -8.89
N GLN A 145 -15.44 -8.20 -9.93
CA GLN A 145 -15.42 -7.49 -11.21
C GLN A 145 -15.95 -6.06 -11.05
N GLU A 146 -17.01 -5.85 -10.28
CA GLU A 146 -17.54 -4.52 -9.97
C GLU A 146 -16.55 -3.66 -9.17
N GLN A 147 -15.79 -4.26 -8.25
CA GLN A 147 -14.70 -3.57 -7.57
C GLN A 147 -13.60 -3.14 -8.55
N THR A 148 -13.22 -4.04 -9.46
CA THR A 148 -12.21 -3.77 -10.49
C THR A 148 -12.68 -2.62 -11.41
N LEU A 149 -13.96 -2.62 -11.76
CA LEU A 149 -14.58 -1.57 -12.57
C LEU A 149 -14.48 -0.20 -11.88
N ALA A 150 -14.83 -0.11 -10.59
CA ALA A 150 -14.77 1.14 -9.84
C ALA A 150 -13.35 1.74 -9.79
N VAL A 151 -12.32 0.89 -9.71
CA VAL A 151 -10.93 1.36 -9.73
C VAL A 151 -10.49 1.79 -11.14
N LEU A 152 -10.92 1.08 -12.19
CA LEU A 152 -10.66 1.52 -13.57
C LEU A 152 -11.34 2.87 -13.87
N GLU A 153 -12.57 3.07 -13.38
CA GLU A 153 -13.30 4.34 -13.48
C GLU A 153 -12.57 5.46 -12.73
N GLN A 154 -12.06 5.19 -11.53
CA GLN A 154 -11.21 6.14 -10.80
C GLN A 154 -9.96 6.54 -11.61
N ARG A 155 -9.23 5.57 -12.15
CA ARG A 155 -8.03 5.83 -13.00
C ARG A 155 -8.39 6.60 -14.26
N TYR A 156 -9.54 6.31 -14.86
CA TYR A 156 -10.06 7.05 -16.01
C TYR A 156 -10.32 8.51 -15.66
N LEU A 157 -10.94 8.79 -14.51
CA LEU A 157 -11.18 10.16 -14.06
C LEU A 157 -9.86 10.90 -13.78
N PHE A 158 -8.86 10.22 -13.22
CA PHE A 158 -7.52 10.79 -13.01
C PHE A 158 -6.86 11.20 -14.32
N ALA A 159 -6.83 10.27 -15.29
CA ALA A 159 -6.29 10.52 -16.61
C ALA A 159 -7.07 11.63 -17.34
N LYS A 160 -8.40 11.58 -17.35
CA LYS A 160 -9.25 12.50 -18.11
C LYS A 160 -9.26 13.93 -17.56
N TYR A 161 -9.16 14.11 -16.24
CA TYR A 161 -9.30 15.42 -15.60
C TYR A 161 -8.01 15.94 -14.95
N GLY A 162 -6.92 15.17 -15.00
CA GLY A 162 -5.64 15.54 -14.39
C GLY A 162 -5.73 15.62 -12.87
N LEU A 163 -6.42 14.66 -12.24
CA LEU A 163 -6.56 14.58 -10.79
C LEU A 163 -5.35 13.82 -10.19
N PRO A 164 -4.90 14.18 -8.98
CA PRO A 164 -3.81 13.47 -8.31
C PRO A 164 -4.23 12.02 -8.00
N GLU A 165 -3.35 11.07 -8.35
CA GLU A 165 -3.58 9.65 -8.06
C GLU A 165 -3.50 9.41 -6.55
N VAL A 166 -4.65 9.13 -5.93
CA VAL A 166 -4.70 8.63 -4.56
C VAL A 166 -4.50 7.13 -4.65
N GLY A 167 -3.37 6.64 -4.13
CA GLY A 167 -2.95 5.25 -4.27
C GLY A 167 -3.95 4.27 -3.67
N ILE A 168 -4.84 3.74 -4.49
CA ILE A 168 -5.60 2.51 -4.23
C ILE A 168 -5.30 1.59 -5.41
N SER A 169 -4.36 0.66 -5.23
CA SER A 169 -3.98 -0.26 -6.29
C SER A 169 -5.14 -1.22 -6.60
N PRO A 170 -5.60 -1.33 -7.85
CA PRO A 170 -6.55 -2.36 -8.23
C PRO A 170 -5.87 -3.73 -8.16
N VAL A 171 -6.56 -4.70 -7.54
CA VAL A 171 -6.30 -6.12 -7.78
C VAL A 171 -6.78 -6.43 -9.20
N VAL A 172 -5.93 -6.18 -10.20
CA VAL A 172 -6.17 -6.65 -11.56
C VAL A 172 -5.77 -8.11 -11.62
N ASN A 173 -6.76 -9.00 -11.75
CA ASN A 173 -6.55 -10.36 -12.23
C ASN A 173 -5.90 -10.28 -13.62
N ARG A 174 -4.59 -10.50 -13.70
CA ARG A 174 -3.92 -10.82 -14.96
C ARG A 174 -3.80 -12.34 -15.04
N THR A 175 -4.70 -12.96 -15.80
CA THR A 175 -4.37 -14.22 -16.48
C THR A 175 -3.20 -13.98 -17.44
N PRO A 176 -2.26 -14.94 -17.56
CA PRO A 176 -1.03 -14.76 -18.31
C PRO A 176 -1.31 -14.76 -19.81
N PRO A 177 -0.85 -13.76 -20.59
CA PRO A 177 -0.66 -13.93 -22.02
C PRO A 177 0.70 -14.59 -22.23
N THR A 178 0.66 -15.85 -22.68
CA THR A 178 1.69 -16.42 -23.54
C THR A 178 1.77 -15.55 -24.78
N ASP A 179 2.83 -14.76 -24.94
CA ASP A 179 3.64 -14.67 -26.16
C ASP A 179 4.66 -13.52 -26.09
N GLU A 180 5.91 -13.92 -26.28
CA GLU A 180 7.07 -13.19 -26.81
C GLU A 180 7.26 -11.70 -26.45
N ILE A 181 8.05 -11.46 -25.40
CA ILE A 181 8.67 -10.16 -25.14
C ILE A 181 9.90 -10.00 -26.05
N LYS A 182 9.83 -9.09 -27.02
CA LYS A 182 11.01 -8.39 -27.56
C LYS A 182 11.37 -7.23 -26.61
N PRO A 183 12.64 -7.07 -26.21
CA PRO A 183 13.03 -6.11 -25.20
C PRO A 183 13.20 -4.72 -25.80
N THR A 184 12.64 -3.70 -25.16
CA THR A 184 13.05 -2.31 -25.35
C THR A 184 13.72 -1.82 -24.06
N HIS A 185 14.98 -1.46 -24.20
CA HIS A 185 15.91 -1.05 -23.16
C HIS A 185 15.39 0.10 -22.28
N GLN A 186 15.38 -0.13 -20.98
CA GLN A 186 15.78 0.87 -19.99
C GLN A 186 17.01 0.32 -19.26
N GLU A 187 17.96 1.20 -18.96
CA GLU A 187 19.32 0.87 -18.52
C GLU A 187 19.35 0.15 -17.16
N GLU A 188 19.16 -1.16 -17.18
CA GLU A 188 19.57 -2.04 -16.09
C GLU A 188 21.08 -2.29 -16.22
N LYS A 189 21.83 -1.79 -15.26
CA LYS A 189 23.21 -2.23 -15.04
C LYS A 189 23.14 -3.72 -14.65
N LYS A 190 23.35 -4.58 -15.64
CA LYS A 190 23.30 -6.04 -15.56
C LYS A 190 23.97 -6.54 -14.27
N SER A 191 23.21 -7.24 -13.41
CA SER A 191 23.74 -7.97 -12.26
C SER A 191 24.96 -8.80 -12.68
N ILE A 192 26.08 -8.59 -12.00
CA ILE A 192 27.40 -9.10 -12.39
C ILE A 192 27.72 -10.40 -11.62
N LEU A 193 27.06 -10.63 -10.49
CA LEU A 193 27.32 -11.77 -9.60
C LEU A 193 26.06 -12.63 -9.41
N PRO A 194 26.18 -13.97 -9.45
CA PRO A 194 25.03 -14.86 -9.28
C PRO A 194 24.51 -14.90 -7.85
N ALA A 195 23.22 -15.20 -7.67
CA ALA A 195 22.63 -15.43 -6.36
C ALA A 195 23.26 -16.65 -5.65
N LEU A 196 23.44 -16.54 -4.33
CA LEU A 196 24.03 -17.59 -3.50
C LEU A 196 22.95 -18.46 -2.83
N SER A 197 23.38 -19.43 -2.02
CA SER A 197 22.47 -20.42 -1.41
C SER A 197 21.76 -19.93 -0.15
N GLY A 198 22.21 -18.84 0.47
CA GLY A 198 21.65 -18.35 1.72
C GLY A 198 20.37 -17.51 1.55
N PRO A 199 19.83 -16.97 2.65
CA PRO A 199 18.57 -16.24 2.66
C PRO A 199 18.55 -15.11 1.63
N PHE A 200 17.47 -15.02 0.86
CA PHE A 200 17.31 -14.05 -0.24
C PHE A 200 18.46 -14.03 -1.26
N GLY A 201 19.22 -15.13 -1.36
CA GLY A 201 20.36 -15.24 -2.27
C GLY A 201 21.63 -14.59 -1.74
N LEU A 202 21.70 -14.23 -0.45
CA LEU A 202 22.85 -13.63 0.21
C LEU A 202 23.52 -14.62 1.18
N GLN A 203 24.78 -14.37 1.53
CA GLN A 203 25.56 -15.15 2.50
C GLN A 203 26.28 -14.24 3.49
N GLU A 204 26.63 -14.81 4.64
CA GLU A 204 27.49 -14.18 5.64
C GLU A 204 28.75 -13.58 4.99
N GLY A 205 29.13 -12.37 5.43
CA GLY A 205 30.41 -11.77 5.07
C GLY A 205 30.47 -11.05 3.71
N LEU A 206 29.37 -11.02 2.96
CA LEU A 206 29.32 -10.23 1.72
C LEU A 206 29.56 -8.75 2.00
N THR A 207 30.44 -8.14 1.21
CA THR A 207 30.65 -6.68 1.28
C THR A 207 29.47 -5.93 0.66
N LYS A 208 29.30 -4.65 1.03
CA LYS A 208 28.33 -3.76 0.39
C LYS A 208 28.44 -3.81 -1.13
N LYS A 209 29.67 -3.71 -1.65
CA LYS A 209 29.92 -3.75 -3.10
C LYS A 209 29.49 -5.07 -3.74
N ASN A 210 29.74 -6.21 -3.11
CA ASN A 210 29.30 -7.49 -3.65
C ASN A 210 27.78 -7.54 -3.77
N ILE A 211 27.06 -7.06 -2.75
CA ILE A 211 25.60 -7.03 -2.78
C ILE A 211 25.10 -6.09 -3.88
N GLU A 212 25.67 -4.89 -4.01
CA GLU A 212 25.34 -3.94 -5.09
C GLU A 212 25.58 -4.54 -6.48
N ASP A 213 26.70 -5.26 -6.67
CA ASP A 213 27.02 -5.96 -7.91
C ASP A 213 26.06 -7.13 -8.20
N MET A 214 25.50 -7.78 -7.16
CA MET A 214 24.49 -8.83 -7.30
C MET A 214 23.10 -8.27 -7.65
N ILE A 215 22.72 -7.10 -7.14
CA ILE A 215 21.41 -6.48 -7.41
C ILE A 215 21.42 -5.48 -8.57
N GLY A 216 22.59 -5.11 -9.08
CA GLY A 216 22.75 -4.16 -10.18
C GLY A 216 22.49 -2.71 -9.82
N ARG A 217 22.40 -2.36 -8.53
CA ARG A 217 22.11 -1.01 -8.03
C ARG A 217 22.81 -0.73 -6.71
N SER A 218 23.05 0.54 -6.43
CA SER A 218 23.58 0.97 -5.14
C SER A 218 22.54 0.85 -4.03
N ILE A 219 23.01 0.57 -2.81
CA ILE A 219 22.19 0.53 -1.60
C ILE A 219 22.42 1.76 -0.73
N GLU A 220 21.33 2.29 -0.19
CA GLU A 220 21.33 3.56 0.55
C GLU A 220 21.59 3.32 2.04
N PRO A 221 22.45 4.11 2.69
CA PRO A 221 22.61 4.05 4.14
C PRO A 221 21.36 4.59 4.83
N VAL A 222 21.01 4.02 5.97
CA VAL A 222 19.93 4.54 6.82
C VAL A 222 20.49 5.63 7.74
N GLU A 223 19.98 6.84 7.62
CA GLU A 223 20.42 7.99 8.43
C GLU A 223 20.33 7.67 9.93
N GLY A 224 21.33 8.13 10.70
CA GLY A 224 21.43 7.89 12.14
C GLY A 224 21.74 6.45 12.55
N ASN A 225 21.96 5.53 11.60
CA ASN A 225 22.29 4.13 11.87
C ASN A 225 23.67 3.77 11.30
N ILE A 226 24.50 3.17 12.13
CA ILE A 226 25.83 2.70 11.75
C ILE A 226 25.68 1.40 10.95
N ASN A 227 26.32 1.34 9.78
CA ASN A 227 26.46 0.12 8.96
C ASN A 227 25.12 -0.51 8.51
N LEU A 228 24.01 0.22 8.60
CA LEU A 228 22.69 -0.22 8.16
C LEU A 228 22.35 0.38 6.80
N TYR A 229 21.99 -0.48 5.86
CA TYR A 229 21.62 -0.11 4.50
C TYR A 229 20.22 -0.61 4.17
N ILE A 230 19.53 0.06 3.25
CA ILE A 230 18.18 -0.32 2.81
C ILE A 230 18.15 -0.55 1.30
N THR A 231 17.37 -1.56 0.89
CA THR A 231 17.08 -1.86 -0.52
C THR A 231 15.66 -2.41 -0.67
N SER A 232 15.09 -2.28 -1.88
CA SER A 232 13.77 -2.81 -2.24
C SER A 232 13.83 -4.17 -2.93
N SER A 233 15.02 -4.65 -3.30
CA SER A 233 15.20 -5.93 -3.98
C SER A 233 16.48 -6.64 -3.54
N LEU A 234 16.45 -7.97 -3.62
CA LEU A 234 17.56 -8.87 -3.32
C LEU A 234 17.66 -9.95 -4.42
N PRO A 235 18.79 -10.67 -4.54
CA PRO A 235 19.01 -11.61 -5.64
C PRO A 235 17.97 -12.74 -5.75
N LYS A 236 17.36 -13.15 -4.63
CA LYS A 236 16.16 -13.99 -4.62
C LYS A 236 15.03 -13.25 -3.93
N GLU A 237 13.98 -12.98 -4.68
CA GLU A 237 12.81 -12.28 -4.18
C GLU A 237 11.84 -13.23 -3.45
N ASN A 238 11.10 -12.66 -2.50
CA ASN A 238 9.92 -13.27 -1.91
C ASN A 238 8.81 -12.23 -1.93
N SER A 239 7.65 -12.60 -2.48
CA SER A 239 6.52 -11.70 -2.68
C SER A 239 5.92 -11.14 -1.39
N ASP A 240 6.23 -11.70 -0.23
CA ASP A 240 5.69 -11.24 1.05
C ASP A 240 6.41 -10.01 1.61
N PHE A 241 7.62 -9.70 1.09
CA PHE A 241 8.48 -8.63 1.60
C PHE A 241 8.71 -7.53 0.57
N THR A 242 8.78 -6.28 1.04
CA THR A 242 8.91 -5.08 0.19
C THR A 242 10.17 -4.27 0.45
N SER A 243 10.80 -4.45 1.61
CA SER A 243 12.00 -3.68 1.97
C SER A 243 12.93 -4.53 2.81
N TYR A 244 14.23 -4.34 2.62
CA TYR A 244 15.28 -5.12 3.26
C TYR A 244 16.29 -4.19 3.92
N GLY A 245 16.43 -4.29 5.24
CA GLY A 245 17.53 -3.72 6.01
C GLY A 245 18.70 -4.69 6.05
N LEU A 246 19.89 -4.23 5.67
CA LEU A 246 21.12 -5.02 5.64
C LEU A 246 22.14 -4.41 6.60
N LEU A 247 22.55 -5.17 7.60
CA LEU A 247 23.65 -4.77 8.49
C LEU A 247 24.96 -5.28 7.91
N ILE A 248 25.83 -4.38 7.47
CA ILE A 248 27.06 -4.72 6.75
C ILE A 248 28.25 -4.03 7.42
N SER A 249 29.06 -4.80 8.14
CA SER A 249 30.30 -4.33 8.73
C SER A 249 31.38 -4.06 7.67
N PRO A 250 32.21 -3.02 7.82
CA PRO A 250 33.39 -2.80 6.99
C PRO A 250 34.42 -3.94 7.07
N THR A 251 34.53 -4.66 8.20
CA THR A 251 35.53 -5.72 8.39
C THR A 251 34.94 -7.13 8.31
N ALA A 252 33.73 -7.34 8.83
CA ALA A 252 33.08 -8.64 8.92
C ALA A 252 32.08 -8.88 7.78
N GLY A 253 31.72 -7.86 6.99
CA GLY A 253 30.72 -7.95 5.92
C GLY A 253 29.27 -8.09 6.43
N LEU A 254 28.39 -8.67 5.61
CA LEU A 254 26.98 -8.87 5.93
C LEU A 254 26.79 -9.73 7.19
N CYS A 255 26.06 -9.20 8.17
CA CYS A 255 25.79 -9.84 9.46
C CYS A 255 24.29 -10.09 9.73
N GLN A 256 23.42 -9.22 9.21
CA GLN A 256 21.98 -9.37 9.40
C GLN A 256 21.21 -8.98 8.13
N ILE A 257 20.10 -9.69 7.90
CA ILE A 257 19.09 -9.34 6.91
C ILE A 257 17.76 -9.16 7.65
N ARG A 258 17.12 -8.00 7.51
CA ARG A 258 15.79 -7.70 8.05
C ARG A 258 14.84 -7.46 6.89
N ALA A 259 13.98 -8.41 6.61
CA ALA A 259 12.94 -8.30 5.60
C ALA A 259 11.65 -7.78 6.23
N ILE A 260 11.16 -6.66 5.71
CA ILE A 260 9.94 -5.99 6.15
C ILE A 260 8.81 -6.38 5.18
N GLY A 261 7.79 -7.01 5.74
CA GLY A 261 6.62 -7.49 5.02
C GLY A 261 5.79 -6.36 4.43
N LYS A 262 4.94 -6.72 3.46
CA LYS A 262 3.86 -5.85 2.98
C LYS A 262 2.93 -5.46 4.13
N ASN A 263 2.25 -4.33 3.97
CA ASN A 263 1.12 -4.00 4.84
C ASN A 263 0.00 -5.05 4.65
N ILE A 264 -0.52 -5.55 5.75
CA ILE A 264 -1.56 -6.56 5.83
C ILE A 264 -2.77 -5.90 6.49
N ASP A 265 -3.82 -5.69 5.70
CA ASP A 265 -5.11 -5.24 6.23
C ASP A 265 -5.79 -6.40 6.96
N THR A 266 -6.26 -6.12 8.18
CA THR A 266 -6.87 -7.11 9.08
C THR A 266 -7.97 -6.45 9.90
N ASP A 267 -8.74 -7.25 10.64
CA ASP A 267 -9.67 -6.76 11.66
C ASP A 267 -8.96 -6.57 13.02
N SER A 268 -9.70 -6.09 14.02
CA SER A 268 -9.18 -5.88 15.38
C SER A 268 -8.78 -7.18 16.09
N TYR A 269 -9.26 -8.33 15.60
CA TYR A 269 -8.87 -9.66 16.04
C TYR A 269 -7.52 -10.10 15.45
N GLY A 270 -7.04 -9.45 14.39
CA GLY A 270 -5.74 -9.72 13.78
C GLY A 270 -5.68 -11.03 12.99
N LEU A 271 -6.82 -11.61 12.60
CA LEU A 271 -6.88 -12.96 12.05
C LEU A 271 -6.06 -13.12 10.76
N LYS A 272 -6.04 -12.08 9.91
CA LYS A 272 -5.25 -12.14 8.67
C LYS A 272 -3.75 -12.07 8.96
N LEU A 273 -3.36 -11.26 9.94
CA LEU A 273 -1.96 -11.14 10.36
C LEU A 273 -1.45 -12.46 10.99
N GLN A 274 -2.27 -13.09 11.85
CA GLN A 274 -1.98 -14.41 12.44
C GLN A 274 -1.83 -15.48 11.35
N SER A 275 -2.77 -15.57 10.41
CA SER A 275 -2.68 -16.53 9.31
C SER A 275 -1.42 -16.33 8.45
N THR A 276 -1.06 -15.08 8.13
CA THR A 276 0.16 -14.82 7.35
C THR A 276 1.42 -15.17 8.14
N PHE A 277 1.43 -14.93 9.45
CA PHE A 277 2.50 -15.39 10.34
C PHE A 277 2.63 -16.92 10.30
N ASP A 278 1.53 -17.65 10.47
CA ASP A 278 1.52 -19.12 10.48
C ASP A 278 2.01 -19.72 9.17
N ASP A 279 1.62 -19.13 8.03
CA ASP A 279 2.02 -19.61 6.70
C ASP A 279 3.52 -19.39 6.45
N LEU A 280 4.06 -18.25 6.88
CA LEU A 280 5.50 -17.98 6.84
C LEU A 280 6.27 -18.88 7.80
N LYS A 281 5.76 -19.11 9.02
CA LYS A 281 6.36 -20.01 9.99
C LYS A 281 6.44 -21.43 9.42
N LYS A 282 5.35 -21.97 8.87
CA LYS A 282 5.34 -23.31 8.23
C LYS A 282 6.37 -23.42 7.11
N SER A 283 6.49 -22.36 6.30
CA SER A 283 7.49 -22.30 5.23
C SER A 283 8.91 -22.34 5.80
N LEU A 284 9.20 -21.57 6.84
CA LEU A 284 10.48 -21.59 7.54
C LEU A 284 10.74 -22.93 8.24
N ASP A 285 9.73 -23.53 8.85
CA ASP A 285 9.83 -24.83 9.51
C ASP A 285 10.26 -25.93 8.53
N SER A 286 9.74 -25.88 7.30
CA SER A 286 10.11 -26.83 6.23
C SER A 286 11.57 -26.70 5.78
N LEU A 287 12.17 -25.52 5.97
CA LEU A 287 13.54 -25.21 5.54
C LEU A 287 14.57 -25.39 6.66
N TYR A 288 14.20 -24.99 7.88
CA TYR A 288 15.11 -24.82 9.00
C TYR A 288 14.76 -25.69 10.22
N GLY A 289 13.78 -26.58 10.11
CA GLY A 289 13.26 -27.36 11.22
C GLY A 289 12.29 -26.56 12.09
N ASN A 290 11.72 -27.18 13.13
CA ASN A 290 10.67 -26.54 13.92
C ASN A 290 11.21 -25.35 14.73
N GLY A 291 10.62 -24.17 14.52
CA GLY A 291 10.87 -22.97 15.31
C GLY A 291 10.05 -22.93 16.60
N GLU A 292 10.63 -22.35 17.64
CA GLU A 292 9.98 -22.08 18.92
C GLU A 292 9.04 -20.88 18.76
N GLU A 293 7.74 -21.13 18.85
CA GLU A 293 6.72 -20.08 18.79
C GLU A 293 6.42 -19.50 20.18
N THR A 294 6.14 -18.20 20.20
CA THR A 294 5.71 -17.46 21.38
C THR A 294 4.54 -16.55 20.98
N ASP A 295 3.33 -16.88 21.45
CA ASP A 295 2.17 -15.98 21.51
C ASP A 295 1.83 -15.71 22.98
N ILE A 296 2.28 -14.57 23.49
CA ILE A 296 2.07 -14.19 24.89
C ILE A 296 1.46 -12.80 25.01
N LEU A 297 0.53 -12.67 25.96
CA LEU A 297 0.06 -11.39 26.47
C LEU A 297 0.73 -11.16 27.84
N LEU A 298 1.35 -9.99 28.01
CA LEU A 298 1.99 -9.61 29.26
C LEU A 298 0.99 -9.62 30.42
N SER A 299 1.47 -10.10 31.57
CA SER A 299 0.67 -10.13 32.79
C SER A 299 0.23 -8.72 33.19
N GLY A 300 -1.07 -8.56 33.46
CA GLY A 300 -1.65 -7.26 33.83
C GLY A 300 -2.14 -6.41 32.66
N SER A 301 -1.95 -6.85 31.41
CA SER A 301 -2.50 -6.16 30.25
C SER A 301 -4.03 -6.07 30.31
N ILE A 302 -4.56 -4.91 29.91
CA ILE A 302 -6.01 -4.69 29.80
C ILE A 302 -6.56 -5.19 28.45
N TRP A 303 -5.70 -5.39 27.43
CA TRP A 303 -6.03 -5.81 26.07
C TRP A 303 -6.21 -7.33 25.95
N LYS A 304 -7.05 -7.87 26.82
CA LYS A 304 -7.22 -9.32 27.00
C LYS A 304 -8.36 -9.91 26.19
N ASN A 305 -9.26 -9.09 25.65
CA ASN A 305 -10.37 -9.60 24.86
C ASN A 305 -9.87 -9.95 23.44
N PRO A 306 -10.51 -10.91 22.75
CA PRO A 306 -10.08 -11.30 21.40
C PRO A 306 -10.05 -10.15 20.40
N ASN A 307 -10.98 -9.21 20.50
CA ASN A 307 -11.06 -8.03 19.64
C ASN A 307 -9.99 -6.97 19.97
N ASP A 308 -9.26 -7.12 21.07
CA ASP A 308 -8.16 -6.24 21.49
C ASP A 308 -6.79 -6.78 21.03
N TRP A 309 -6.76 -7.88 20.28
CA TRP A 309 -5.53 -8.57 19.92
C TRP A 309 -4.54 -7.64 19.19
N MET A 310 -5.03 -6.86 18.21
CA MET A 310 -4.22 -5.86 17.51
C MET A 310 -3.74 -4.75 18.46
N MET A 311 -4.57 -4.33 19.42
CA MET A 311 -4.18 -3.34 20.42
C MET A 311 -3.07 -3.84 21.35
N GLY A 312 -3.10 -5.12 21.71
CA GLY A 312 -2.01 -5.77 22.45
C GLY A 312 -0.68 -5.66 21.70
N LEU A 313 -0.66 -5.90 20.39
CA LEU A 313 0.54 -5.74 19.56
C LEU A 313 0.99 -4.27 19.47
N ILE A 314 0.07 -3.33 19.24
CA ILE A 314 0.39 -1.88 19.12
C ILE A 314 1.01 -1.36 20.41
N LYS A 315 0.49 -1.79 21.57
CA LYS A 315 0.99 -1.40 22.88
C LYS A 315 2.22 -2.19 23.34
N GLN A 316 2.70 -3.11 22.50
CA GLN A 316 3.82 -4.00 22.83
C GLN A 316 3.57 -4.80 24.13
N GLU A 317 2.29 -5.09 24.39
CA GLU A 317 1.85 -5.91 25.52
C GLU A 317 1.50 -7.32 25.07
N ARG A 318 1.38 -7.58 23.77
CA ARG A 318 1.31 -8.90 23.16
C ARG A 318 2.47 -9.09 22.20
N PHE A 319 2.98 -10.32 22.13
CA PHE A 319 4.03 -10.72 21.21
C PHE A 319 3.59 -12.00 20.50
N LEU A 320 3.53 -11.97 19.17
CA LEU A 320 3.45 -13.16 18.32
C LEU A 320 4.76 -13.26 17.53
N SER A 321 5.57 -14.27 17.85
CA SER A 321 6.90 -14.45 17.27
C SER A 321 7.31 -15.92 17.20
N ALA A 322 8.26 -16.23 16.34
CA ALA A 322 8.89 -17.53 16.26
C ALA A 322 10.41 -17.40 16.09
N LYS A 323 11.14 -18.30 16.73
CA LYS A 323 12.61 -18.32 16.74
C LYS A 323 13.16 -19.66 16.31
N TRP A 324 14.20 -19.63 15.47
CA TRP A 324 15.01 -20.80 15.13
C TRP A 324 16.44 -20.58 15.63
N ASN A 325 16.99 -21.56 16.34
CA ASN A 325 18.37 -21.56 16.84
C ASN A 325 19.24 -22.56 16.05
N SER A 326 20.56 -22.40 16.14
CA SER A 326 21.60 -22.91 15.23
C SER A 326 21.81 -24.44 15.13
N ASP A 327 20.92 -25.26 15.68
CA ASP A 327 21.14 -26.70 15.76
C ASP A 327 20.81 -27.47 14.47
N HIS A 328 19.96 -26.89 13.60
CA HIS A 328 19.56 -27.53 12.34
C HIS A 328 20.63 -27.42 11.23
N ASP A 329 20.80 -28.48 10.43
CA ASP A 329 21.85 -28.53 9.38
C ASP A 329 21.71 -27.41 8.34
N ALA A 330 20.49 -27.03 7.99
CA ALA A 330 20.24 -25.92 7.06
C ALA A 330 20.68 -24.56 7.63
N MET A 331 20.59 -24.37 8.94
CA MET A 331 21.08 -23.15 9.62
C MET A 331 22.61 -23.12 9.54
N LYS A 332 23.27 -24.22 9.93
CA LYS A 332 24.74 -24.37 9.89
C LYS A 332 25.30 -24.16 8.48
N LYS A 333 24.66 -24.76 7.47
CA LYS A 333 25.05 -24.63 6.06
C LYS A 333 25.02 -23.19 5.56
N ASN A 334 24.13 -22.36 6.10
CA ASN A 334 23.98 -20.96 5.71
C ASN A 334 24.60 -19.99 6.74
N SER A 335 25.40 -20.51 7.67
CA SER A 335 26.04 -19.76 8.76
C SER A 335 25.06 -18.91 9.58
N LEU A 336 23.85 -19.41 9.81
CA LEU A 336 22.82 -18.72 10.57
C LEU A 336 22.92 -19.06 12.05
N SER A 337 22.98 -18.02 12.88
CA SER A 337 22.93 -18.14 14.34
C SER A 337 21.47 -18.10 14.83
N THR A 338 20.64 -17.25 14.25
CA THR A 338 19.23 -17.09 14.62
C THR A 338 18.38 -16.66 13.44
N ILE A 339 17.16 -17.20 13.36
CA ILE A 339 16.07 -16.64 12.56
C ILE A 339 14.98 -16.16 13.52
N TRP A 340 14.46 -14.97 13.29
CA TRP A 340 13.38 -14.37 14.07
C TRP A 340 12.25 -13.94 13.14
N LEU A 341 11.04 -14.44 13.39
CA LEU A 341 9.81 -14.04 12.71
C LEU A 341 8.92 -13.35 13.74
N GLU A 342 8.35 -12.20 13.41
CA GLU A 342 7.53 -11.41 14.33
C GLU A 342 6.36 -10.76 13.60
N ALA A 343 5.18 -10.81 14.20
CA ALA A 343 4.04 -10.02 13.76
C ALA A 343 4.03 -8.66 14.46
N ARG A 344 3.86 -7.58 13.70
CA ARG A 344 3.75 -6.22 14.21
C ARG A 344 2.46 -5.56 13.75
N ALA A 345 1.83 -4.82 14.64
CA ALA A 345 0.68 -3.99 14.32
C ALA A 345 1.11 -2.52 14.15
N GLN A 346 0.59 -1.87 13.12
CA GLN A 346 0.74 -0.43 12.90
C GLN A 346 -0.51 0.33 13.36
N THR A 347 -1.67 -0.27 13.11
CA THR A 347 -2.99 0.26 13.50
C THR A 347 -3.85 -0.88 14.02
N GLU A 348 -5.06 -0.58 14.50
CA GLU A 348 -6.02 -1.60 14.97
C GLU A 348 -6.50 -2.53 13.84
N SER A 349 -6.28 -2.15 12.58
CA SER A 349 -6.71 -2.89 11.40
C SER A 349 -5.59 -3.12 10.38
N SER A 350 -4.33 -2.88 10.75
CA SER A 350 -3.20 -3.10 9.85
C SER A 350 -1.92 -3.50 10.59
N GLY A 351 -1.16 -4.39 9.97
CA GLY A 351 0.12 -4.87 10.49
C GLY A 351 1.03 -5.38 9.39
N TYR A 352 2.19 -5.89 9.77
CA TYR A 352 3.16 -6.48 8.86
C TYR A 352 3.96 -7.55 9.60
N ILE A 353 4.63 -8.42 8.83
CA ILE A 353 5.56 -9.40 9.36
C ILE A 353 6.98 -8.88 9.21
N LEU A 354 7.78 -9.02 10.27
CA LEU A 354 9.22 -8.79 10.23
C LEU A 354 9.91 -10.15 10.26
N LEU A 355 10.79 -10.40 9.30
CA LEU A 355 11.65 -11.57 9.27
C LEU A 355 13.11 -11.14 9.35
N GLN A 356 13.83 -11.65 10.32
CA GLN A 356 15.23 -11.34 10.53
C GLN A 356 16.08 -12.61 10.50
N TYR A 357 17.14 -12.57 9.69
CA TYR A 357 18.22 -13.55 9.68
C TYR A 357 19.45 -12.92 10.32
N VAL A 358 20.05 -13.65 11.27
CA VAL A 358 21.30 -13.28 11.95
C VAL A 358 22.35 -14.32 11.62
N PHE A 359 23.49 -13.87 11.09
CA PHE A 359 24.61 -14.73 10.75
C PHE A 359 25.54 -14.96 11.96
N ASN A 360 26.54 -15.84 11.83
CA ASN A 360 27.44 -16.19 12.94
C ASN A 360 28.44 -15.08 13.27
N ASN A 361 28.75 -14.20 12.31
CA ASN A 361 29.62 -13.04 12.48
C ASN A 361 28.96 -11.83 13.18
N ASP A 362 27.68 -11.92 13.60
CA ASP A 362 26.94 -10.78 14.15
C ASP A 362 27.61 -10.15 15.38
N ASN A 363 28.23 -10.95 16.24
CA ASN A 363 28.96 -10.44 17.41
C ASN A 363 30.09 -9.46 17.03
N THR A 364 30.76 -9.69 15.90
CA THR A 364 31.78 -8.79 15.37
C THR A 364 31.15 -7.47 14.92
N CYS A 365 30.04 -7.55 14.18
CA CYS A 365 29.27 -6.37 13.77
C CYS A 365 28.77 -5.53 14.96
N GLN A 366 28.20 -6.17 16.00
CA GLN A 366 27.72 -5.44 17.18
C GLN A 366 28.87 -4.74 17.92
N SER A 367 30.03 -5.40 18.04
CA SER A 367 31.20 -4.83 18.70
C SER A 367 31.72 -3.57 17.99
N GLU A 368 31.68 -3.55 16.65
CA GLU A 368 32.05 -2.36 15.86
C GLU A 368 31.05 -1.22 16.05
N ILE A 369 29.75 -1.51 15.97
CA ILE A 369 28.69 -0.50 16.18
C ILE A 369 28.84 0.15 17.55
N ASP A 370 29.06 -0.66 18.60
CA ASP A 370 29.24 -0.16 19.96
C ASP A 370 30.54 0.65 20.13
N GLY A 371 31.59 0.28 19.41
CA GLY A 371 32.84 1.04 19.33
C GLY A 371 32.64 2.42 18.69
N GLU A 372 31.98 2.48 17.54
CA GLU A 372 31.70 3.74 16.83
C GLU A 372 30.78 4.67 17.61
N ARG A 373 29.75 4.12 18.28
CA ARG A 373 28.86 4.90 19.17
C ARG A 373 29.63 5.55 20.31
N LYS A 374 30.56 4.83 20.94
CA LYS A 374 31.40 5.37 22.02
C LYS A 374 32.35 6.47 21.54
N ASN A 375 32.82 6.40 20.30
CA ASN A 375 33.71 7.41 19.72
C ASN A 375 32.97 8.68 19.25
N SER A 376 31.64 8.62 19.16
CA SER A 376 30.77 9.73 18.72
C SER A 376 30.15 10.51 19.88
N LEU A 377 30.38 10.07 21.12
CA LEU A 377 30.05 10.76 22.38
C LEU A 377 31.29 11.49 22.89
#